data_AF-A0A0C1H245-F1
#
_entry.id   AF-A0A0C1H245-F1
#
_cell.length_a   1.000
_cell.length_b   1.000
_cell.length_c   1.000
_cell.angle_alpha   90.00
_cell.angle_beta   90.00
_cell.angle_gamma   90.00
#
_symmetry.space_group_name_H-M   'P 1'
#
loop_
_entity.id
_entity.type
_entity.pdbx_description
1 polymer ?
#
loop_
_entity_poly.entity_id
_entity_poly.type
_entity_poly.pdbx_seq_one_letter_code
_entity_poly.pdbx_strand_id
1 'polypeptide(L)'
;MKHFTTLTASLALALGATTAMAQEKVMVGEPSWPGAKIMSRVIGQVIETRLGGEVGYAPGANAVIFAAMDGGRGDIDVHPDVWLPNQSSFTDEYVDQKGTVGLSEGSYEGRAGICVPNYMVDDHNIKSIYDLATPAAQELFDSDGDGMGEVWVGASGWASTNTFKVRVRDYGIETFLTPTTEDETVFYSRLKDQVDQKKGAAFYCYAPHYVHALYDVTILEEPEHDPATYKMVQPDQDADWFNKSHVSTGEPVKTVTVAHSKSLEQRNPAAASFLSNINMDADQLSGLTYEVVVKGRDTDEVVAEWVAANGDIVDGWLGLTTN
;
A
#
# COMPACT_ATOMS: atom_id res chain seq x y z
N MET A 1 9.15 36.83 -82.73
CA MET A 1 9.22 37.08 -81.27
C MET A 1 8.23 36.13 -80.61
N LYS A 2 8.73 35.06 -79.97
CA LYS A 2 7.90 34.07 -79.25
C LYS A 2 8.06 34.34 -77.76
N HIS A 3 6.96 34.64 -77.08
CA HIS A 3 6.90 34.83 -75.64
C HIS A 3 6.98 33.47 -74.94
N PHE A 4 7.98 33.27 -74.09
CA PHE A 4 8.04 32.18 -73.13
C PHE A 4 7.52 32.71 -71.79
N THR A 5 6.38 32.21 -71.35
CA THR A 5 5.80 32.48 -70.03
C THR A 5 6.26 31.36 -69.10
N THR A 6 7.21 31.66 -68.22
CA THR A 6 7.69 30.71 -67.21
C THR A 6 6.72 30.70 -66.05
N LEU A 7 6.03 29.57 -65.84
CA LEU A 7 5.12 29.35 -64.71
C LEU A 7 5.94 28.80 -63.53
N THR A 8 6.17 29.62 -62.51
CA THR A 8 6.84 29.21 -61.26
C THR A 8 5.79 28.57 -60.35
N ALA A 9 5.86 27.25 -60.17
CA ALA A 9 5.03 26.53 -59.22
C ALA A 9 5.69 26.59 -57.81
N SER A 10 5.13 27.42 -56.92
CA SER A 10 5.51 27.45 -55.51
C SER A 10 4.86 26.27 -54.78
N LEU A 11 5.66 25.25 -54.45
CA LEU A 11 5.24 24.13 -53.61
C LEU A 11 5.25 24.58 -52.15
N ALA A 12 4.08 24.90 -51.60
CA ALA A 12 3.94 25.17 -50.17
C ALA A 12 3.98 23.84 -49.40
N LEU A 13 5.12 23.55 -48.75
CA LEU A 13 5.19 22.51 -47.72
C LEU A 13 4.38 22.99 -46.51
N ALA A 14 3.13 22.51 -46.39
CA ALA A 14 2.42 22.56 -45.12
C ALA A 14 3.08 21.55 -44.17
N LEU A 15 4.03 22.01 -43.35
CA LEU A 15 4.39 21.29 -42.13
C LEU A 15 3.14 21.32 -41.23
N GLY A 16 2.39 20.23 -41.22
CA GLY A 16 1.45 19.95 -40.14
C GLY A 16 2.25 19.82 -38.86
N ALA A 17 2.36 20.92 -38.10
CA ALA A 17 2.78 20.85 -36.72
C ALA A 17 1.68 20.08 -35.98
N THR A 18 1.90 18.78 -35.80
CA THR A 18 1.25 18.08 -34.69
C THR A 18 1.72 18.82 -33.44
N THR A 19 0.86 19.64 -32.86
CA THR A 19 1.03 20.07 -31.47
C THR A 19 1.11 18.78 -30.67
N ALA A 20 2.33 18.39 -30.27
CA ALA A 20 2.51 17.42 -29.21
C ALA A 20 1.85 18.06 -27.99
N MET A 21 0.60 17.66 -27.71
CA MET A 21 -0.05 17.99 -26.46
C MET A 21 0.85 17.37 -25.40
N ALA A 22 1.51 18.21 -24.61
CA ALA A 22 2.28 17.75 -23.47
C ALA A 22 1.32 16.91 -22.61
N GLN A 23 1.68 15.66 -22.34
CA GLN A 23 0.88 14.81 -21.47
C GLN A 23 0.76 15.48 -20.11
N GLU A 24 -0.42 15.44 -19.52
CA GLU A 24 -0.60 16.01 -18.20
C GLU A 24 0.26 15.27 -17.16
N LYS A 25 0.74 16.04 -16.20
CA LYS A 25 1.44 15.54 -15.02
C LYS A 25 0.56 14.53 -14.28
N VAL A 26 1.12 13.38 -13.93
CA VAL A 26 0.42 12.35 -13.16
C VAL A 26 0.65 12.57 -11.66
N MET A 27 -0.42 12.68 -10.89
CA MET A 27 -0.34 12.84 -9.45
C MET A 27 -0.51 11.50 -8.73
N VAL A 28 0.51 11.03 -8.02
CA VAL A 28 0.50 9.74 -7.32
C VAL A 28 0.23 9.97 -5.84
N GLY A 29 -0.78 9.28 -5.30
CA GLY A 29 -1.08 9.30 -3.87
C GLY A 29 0.03 8.64 -3.06
N GLU A 30 0.26 9.13 -1.84
CA GLU A 30 1.21 8.55 -0.89
C GLU A 30 0.53 8.25 0.45
N PRO A 31 -0.03 7.04 0.58
CA PRO A 31 -0.39 6.50 1.88
C PRO A 31 0.82 6.40 2.82
N SER A 32 0.57 6.31 4.13
CA SER A 32 1.64 6.44 5.13
C SER A 32 2.51 5.19 5.32
N TRP A 33 2.07 4.01 4.86
CA TRP A 33 2.84 2.77 5.02
C TRP A 33 3.96 2.63 3.97
N PRO A 34 5.08 1.95 4.31
CA PRO A 34 6.30 1.91 3.50
C PRO A 34 6.11 1.34 2.09
N GLY A 35 5.37 0.23 1.98
CA GLY A 35 5.10 -0.42 0.68
C GLY A 35 4.49 0.56 -0.32
N ALA A 36 3.46 1.31 0.11
CA ALA A 36 2.85 2.34 -0.72
C ALA A 36 3.83 3.46 -1.11
N LYS A 37 4.62 3.98 -0.16
CA LYS A 37 5.59 5.06 -0.45
C LYS A 37 6.62 4.63 -1.49
N ILE A 38 7.17 3.43 -1.35
CA ILE A 38 8.12 2.86 -2.32
C ILE A 38 7.43 2.66 -3.67
N MET A 39 6.22 2.08 -3.68
CA MET A 39 5.49 1.83 -4.91
C MET A 39 5.11 3.13 -5.64
N SER A 40 4.78 4.20 -4.92
CA SER A 40 4.59 5.53 -5.51
C SER A 40 5.84 6.01 -6.25
N ARG A 41 7.03 5.79 -5.67
CA ARG A 41 8.30 6.17 -6.29
C ARG A 41 8.64 5.29 -7.49
N VAL A 42 8.39 3.98 -7.43
CA VAL A 42 8.55 3.08 -8.60
C VAL A 42 7.67 3.54 -9.76
N ILE A 43 6.38 3.81 -9.50
CA ILE A 43 5.44 4.33 -10.50
C ILE A 43 5.97 5.63 -11.12
N GLY A 44 6.43 6.56 -10.27
CA GLY A 44 6.98 7.82 -10.74
C GLY A 44 8.23 7.66 -11.61
N GLN A 45 9.19 6.86 -11.15
CA GLN A 45 10.44 6.59 -11.86
C GLN A 45 10.17 6.01 -13.26
N VAL A 46 9.21 5.10 -13.40
CA VAL A 46 8.84 4.53 -14.71
C VAL A 46 8.22 5.60 -15.61
N ILE A 47 7.31 6.42 -15.09
CA ILE A 47 6.68 7.50 -15.88
C ILE A 47 7.73 8.51 -16.37
N GLU A 48 8.65 8.94 -15.51
CA GLU A 48 9.66 9.93 -15.88
C GLU A 48 10.71 9.37 -16.83
N THR A 49 11.25 8.17 -16.54
CA THR A 49 12.42 7.65 -17.26
C THR A 49 12.08 6.79 -18.47
N ARG A 50 10.90 6.14 -18.48
CA ARG A 50 10.49 5.23 -19.56
C ARG A 50 9.43 5.84 -20.47
N LEU A 51 8.51 6.62 -19.92
CA LEU A 51 7.44 7.28 -20.67
C LEU A 51 7.78 8.73 -21.04
N GLY A 52 8.73 9.37 -20.34
CA GLY A 52 9.09 10.77 -20.54
C GLY A 52 8.02 11.76 -20.04
N GLY A 53 7.20 11.34 -19.08
CA GLY A 53 6.17 12.17 -18.44
C GLY A 53 6.66 12.93 -17.20
N GLU A 54 5.77 13.72 -16.60
CA GLU A 54 6.02 14.37 -15.32
C GLU A 54 5.16 13.72 -14.22
N VAL A 55 5.69 13.60 -13.00
CA VAL A 55 4.93 13.12 -11.84
C VAL A 55 5.01 14.05 -10.65
N GLY A 56 3.97 13.98 -9.81
CA GLY A 56 3.97 14.61 -8.49
C GLY A 56 3.39 13.67 -7.45
N TYR A 57 3.61 13.99 -6.19
CA TYR A 57 3.21 13.15 -5.07
C TYR A 57 2.31 13.91 -4.11
N ALA A 58 1.28 13.24 -3.61
CA ALA A 58 0.31 13.82 -2.70
C ALA A 58 0.08 12.87 -1.51
N PRO A 59 0.58 13.22 -0.31
CA PRO A 59 0.24 12.49 0.91
C PRO A 59 -1.27 12.48 1.14
N GLY A 60 -1.84 11.33 1.48
CA GLY A 60 -3.29 11.23 1.64
C GLY A 60 -3.77 9.94 2.28
N ALA A 61 -4.91 10.04 2.97
CA ALA A 61 -5.67 8.88 3.40
C ALA A 61 -6.47 8.30 2.22
N ASN A 62 -6.82 7.01 2.29
CA ASN A 62 -7.55 6.27 1.24
C ASN A 62 -8.76 7.06 0.70
N ALA A 63 -9.63 7.54 1.59
CA ALA A 63 -10.84 8.28 1.20
C ALA A 63 -10.54 9.53 0.35
N VAL A 64 -9.46 10.25 0.66
CA VAL A 64 -9.05 11.45 -0.08
C VAL A 64 -8.51 11.07 -1.45
N ILE A 65 -7.67 10.03 -1.52
CA ILE A 65 -7.07 9.56 -2.77
C ILE A 65 -8.16 9.06 -3.73
N PHE A 66 -9.08 8.20 -3.26
CA PHE A 66 -10.17 7.68 -4.10
C PHE A 66 -11.12 8.77 -4.57
N ALA A 67 -11.52 9.70 -3.70
CA ALA A 67 -12.38 10.83 -4.09
C ALA A 67 -11.70 11.76 -5.11
N ALA A 68 -10.38 11.96 -5.00
CA ALA A 68 -9.61 12.74 -5.96
C ALA A 68 -9.53 12.03 -7.33
N MET A 69 -9.30 10.71 -7.35
CA MET A 69 -9.32 9.91 -8.58
C MET A 69 -10.69 9.94 -9.27
N ASP A 70 -11.78 9.85 -8.50
CA ASP A 70 -13.17 9.97 -8.98
C ASP A 70 -13.44 11.31 -9.66
N GLY A 71 -12.93 12.39 -9.06
CA GLY A 71 -13.06 13.73 -9.61
C GLY A 71 -12.42 13.89 -10.99
N GLY A 72 -11.40 13.08 -11.31
CA GLY A 72 -10.78 13.03 -12.63
C GLY A 72 -10.09 14.32 -13.09
N ARG A 73 -9.75 15.21 -12.15
CA ARG A 73 -9.19 16.54 -12.42
C ARG A 73 -7.66 16.60 -12.40
N GLY A 74 -6.98 15.48 -12.14
CA GLY A 74 -5.54 15.48 -11.92
C GLY A 74 -5.11 15.89 -10.51
N ASP A 75 -6.02 15.96 -9.54
CA ASP A 75 -5.67 16.29 -8.14
C ASP A 75 -4.83 15.15 -7.53
N ILE A 76 -5.33 13.91 -7.65
CA ILE A 76 -4.60 12.66 -7.43
C ILE A 76 -5.16 11.64 -8.44
N ASP A 77 -4.28 10.96 -9.13
CA ASP A 77 -4.58 10.06 -10.23
C ASP A 77 -4.36 8.59 -9.90
N VAL A 78 -3.53 8.28 -8.90
CA VAL A 78 -3.08 6.92 -8.61
C VAL A 78 -3.13 6.63 -7.12
N HIS A 79 -3.67 5.48 -6.75
CA HIS A 79 -3.45 4.84 -5.45
C HIS A 79 -2.44 3.69 -5.65
N PRO A 80 -1.24 3.77 -5.06
CA PRO A 80 -0.13 2.86 -5.40
C PRO A 80 -0.30 1.45 -4.81
N ASP A 81 -1.15 1.27 -3.80
CA ASP A 81 -1.13 0.06 -2.98
C ASP A 81 -2.49 -0.22 -2.32
N VAL A 82 -3.50 -0.58 -3.10
CA VAL A 82 -4.86 -0.87 -2.60
C VAL A 82 -4.92 -2.27 -1.99
N TRP A 83 -5.11 -2.37 -0.68
CA TRP A 83 -5.28 -3.61 0.07
C TRP A 83 -6.75 -4.02 0.15
N LEU A 84 -7.10 -5.16 -0.44
CA LEU A 84 -8.43 -5.74 -0.35
C LEU A 84 -8.44 -6.92 0.65
N PRO A 85 -9.50 -7.05 1.49
CA PRO A 85 -10.75 -6.27 1.49
C PRO A 85 -10.70 -4.99 2.35
N ASN A 86 -9.54 -4.56 2.84
CA ASN A 86 -9.44 -3.41 3.76
C ASN A 86 -10.05 -2.13 3.16
N GLN A 87 -9.92 -1.93 1.85
CA GLN A 87 -10.40 -0.76 1.12
C GLN A 87 -11.58 -1.08 0.19
N SER A 88 -12.30 -2.18 0.42
CA SER A 88 -13.41 -2.60 -0.43
C SER A 88 -14.53 -1.56 -0.55
N SER A 89 -14.83 -0.80 0.51
CA SER A 89 -15.84 0.26 0.43
C SER A 89 -15.54 1.28 -0.67
N PHE A 90 -14.27 1.59 -0.89
CA PHE A 90 -13.84 2.49 -1.96
C PHE A 90 -13.87 1.82 -3.33
N THR A 91 -13.43 0.56 -3.46
CA THR A 91 -13.50 -0.12 -4.77
C THR A 91 -14.95 -0.38 -5.19
N ASP A 92 -15.81 -0.76 -4.26
CA ASP A 92 -17.24 -0.96 -4.54
C ASP A 92 -17.88 0.34 -5.04
N GLU A 93 -17.56 1.48 -4.43
CA GLU A 93 -18.10 2.78 -4.87
C GLU A 93 -17.49 3.24 -6.20
N TYR A 94 -16.16 3.32 -6.30
CA TYR A 94 -15.48 4.04 -7.37
C TYR A 94 -15.13 3.16 -8.58
N VAL A 95 -14.93 1.86 -8.38
CA VAL A 95 -14.64 0.89 -9.45
C VAL A 95 -15.94 0.27 -9.95
N ASP A 96 -16.75 -0.30 -9.05
CA ASP A 96 -17.90 -1.11 -9.47
C ASP A 96 -19.14 -0.27 -9.77
N GLN A 97 -19.49 0.68 -8.89
CA GLN A 97 -20.71 1.48 -9.04
C GLN A 97 -20.53 2.67 -9.99
N LYS A 98 -19.50 3.49 -9.75
CA LYS A 98 -19.23 4.70 -10.57
C LYS A 98 -18.40 4.40 -11.81
N GLY A 99 -17.51 3.43 -11.75
CA GLY A 99 -16.64 3.06 -12.86
C GLY A 99 -15.59 4.13 -13.23
N THR A 100 -15.30 5.07 -12.34
CA THR A 100 -14.35 6.19 -12.55
C THR A 100 -12.91 5.83 -12.20
N VAL A 101 -12.72 4.76 -11.42
CA VAL A 101 -11.41 4.21 -11.04
C VAL A 101 -11.23 2.82 -11.69
N GLY A 102 -10.02 2.52 -12.15
CA GLY A 102 -9.58 1.21 -12.60
C GLY A 102 -8.60 0.59 -11.62
N LEU A 103 -8.51 -0.74 -11.62
CA LEU A 103 -7.49 -1.52 -10.88
C LEU A 103 -6.49 -2.11 -11.89
N SER A 104 -5.25 -2.32 -11.47
CA SER A 104 -4.26 -3.01 -12.27
C SER A 104 -4.59 -4.50 -12.41
N GLU A 105 -4.20 -5.09 -13.53
CA GLU A 105 -4.28 -6.54 -13.76
C GLU A 105 -3.35 -7.31 -12.82
N GLY A 106 -2.19 -6.71 -12.52
CA GLY A 106 -1.24 -7.24 -11.56
C GLY A 106 -1.69 -7.05 -10.11
N SER A 107 -1.35 -8.04 -9.30
CA SER A 107 -1.55 -8.00 -7.85
C SER A 107 -0.62 -8.98 -7.16
N TYR A 108 -0.41 -8.76 -5.86
CA TYR A 108 0.32 -9.69 -5.01
C TYR A 108 -0.48 -10.04 -3.75
N GLU A 109 -0.16 -11.19 -3.16
CA GLU A 109 -0.82 -11.63 -1.92
C GLU A 109 -0.29 -10.86 -0.71
N GLY A 110 -1.22 -10.43 0.13
CA GLY A 110 -0.95 -9.85 1.43
C GLY A 110 -1.40 -10.77 2.56
N ARG A 111 -0.66 -10.79 3.66
CA ARG A 111 -1.08 -11.45 4.91
C ARG A 111 -0.97 -10.47 6.05
N ALA A 112 -1.80 -10.64 7.08
CA ALA A 112 -1.77 -9.79 8.25
C ALA A 112 -2.16 -10.59 9.50
N GLY A 113 -1.64 -10.16 10.65
CA GLY A 113 -1.91 -10.76 11.96
C GLY A 113 -1.25 -9.95 13.07
N ILE A 114 -1.24 -10.50 14.28
CA ILE A 114 -0.41 -9.99 15.38
C ILE A 114 0.90 -10.79 15.40
N CYS A 115 2.04 -10.10 15.38
CA CYS A 115 3.35 -10.68 15.60
C CYS A 115 3.80 -10.49 17.05
N VAL A 116 4.67 -11.40 17.49
CA VAL A 116 5.55 -11.25 18.64
C VAL A 116 6.98 -11.64 18.24
N PRO A 117 8.03 -11.12 18.90
CA PRO A 117 9.39 -11.65 18.74
C PRO A 117 9.45 -13.15 19.07
N ASN A 118 10.25 -13.94 18.35
CA ASN A 118 10.26 -15.41 18.51
C ASN A 118 10.58 -15.89 19.93
N TYR A 119 11.37 -15.14 20.70
CA TYR A 119 11.63 -15.50 22.11
C TYR A 119 10.37 -15.47 22.98
N MET A 120 9.31 -14.74 22.60
CA MET A 120 8.01 -14.82 23.29
C MET A 120 7.30 -16.15 23.05
N VAL A 121 7.50 -16.75 21.87
CA VAL A 121 6.99 -18.08 21.53
C VAL A 121 7.78 -19.15 22.29
N ASP A 122 9.11 -19.06 22.27
CA ASP A 122 10.00 -20.08 22.81
C ASP A 122 10.05 -20.07 24.34
N ASP A 123 10.19 -18.88 24.94
CA ASP A 123 10.42 -18.74 26.38
C ASP A 123 9.11 -18.58 27.17
N HIS A 124 8.05 -18.07 26.54
CA HIS A 124 6.78 -17.71 27.19
C HIS A 124 5.55 -18.43 26.61
N ASN A 125 5.71 -19.27 25.59
CA ASN A 125 4.65 -20.03 24.94
C ASN A 125 3.49 -19.14 24.42
N ILE A 126 3.79 -17.92 23.98
CA ILE A 126 2.84 -17.04 23.29
C ILE A 126 2.80 -17.45 21.82
N LYS A 127 1.88 -18.34 21.45
CA LYS A 127 1.81 -18.96 20.11
C LYS A 127 0.53 -18.63 19.37
N SER A 128 -0.54 -18.36 20.09
CA SER A 128 -1.85 -18.03 19.54
C SER A 128 -2.29 -16.64 19.98
N ILE A 129 -3.17 -16.02 19.19
CA ILE A 129 -3.80 -14.75 19.55
C ILE A 129 -4.54 -14.83 20.90
N TYR A 130 -5.05 -16.01 21.26
CA TYR A 130 -5.68 -16.25 22.57
C TYR A 130 -4.72 -16.15 23.75
N ASP A 131 -3.41 -16.37 23.53
CA ASP A 131 -2.41 -16.28 24.60
C ASP A 131 -2.22 -14.83 25.07
N LEU A 132 -2.56 -13.85 24.23
CA LEU A 132 -2.58 -12.43 24.59
C LEU A 132 -3.72 -12.07 25.56
N ALA A 133 -4.78 -12.88 25.64
CA ALA A 133 -5.91 -12.65 26.52
C ALA A 133 -5.72 -13.31 27.89
N THR A 134 -4.55 -13.09 28.52
CA THR A 134 -4.20 -13.70 29.81
C THR A 134 -3.48 -12.72 30.76
N PRO A 135 -3.56 -12.94 32.09
CA PRO A 135 -2.77 -12.15 33.06
C PRO A 135 -1.26 -12.28 32.85
N ALA A 136 -0.80 -13.42 32.32
CA ALA A 136 0.62 -13.62 32.02
C ALA A 136 1.06 -12.72 30.85
N ALA A 137 0.25 -12.62 29.80
CA ALA A 137 0.51 -11.69 28.70
C ALA A 137 0.47 -10.23 29.17
N GLN A 138 -0.47 -9.85 30.04
CA GLN A 138 -0.53 -8.51 30.63
C GLN A 138 0.83 -8.10 31.22
N GLU A 139 1.44 -8.93 32.07
CA GLU A 139 2.76 -8.64 32.66
C GLU A 139 3.89 -8.64 31.62
N LEU A 140 3.86 -9.56 30.65
CA LEU A 140 4.91 -9.68 29.64
C LEU A 140 4.96 -8.49 28.68
N PHE A 141 3.80 -7.92 28.36
CA PHE A 141 3.65 -6.85 27.38
C PHE A 141 3.46 -5.46 28.02
N ASP A 142 3.50 -5.34 29.35
CA ASP A 142 3.44 -4.04 30.05
C ASP A 142 4.75 -3.27 29.85
N SER A 143 4.71 -2.35 28.90
CA SER A 143 5.90 -1.64 28.44
C SER A 143 6.16 -0.32 29.17
N ASP A 144 5.14 0.26 29.81
CA ASP A 144 5.22 1.55 30.48
C ASP A 144 4.99 1.48 32.01
N GLY A 145 4.65 0.30 32.53
CA GLY A 145 4.49 0.00 33.95
C GLY A 145 3.17 0.46 34.53
N ASP A 146 2.15 0.75 33.70
CA ASP A 146 0.83 1.18 34.16
C ASP A 146 -0.04 0.01 34.67
N GLY A 147 0.45 -1.22 34.50
CA GLY A 147 -0.21 -2.45 34.90
C GLY A 147 -1.07 -3.07 33.80
N MET A 148 -1.12 -2.54 32.58
CA MET A 148 -1.71 -3.16 31.40
C MET A 148 -0.61 -3.52 30.40
N GLY A 149 -0.81 -4.61 29.65
CA GLY A 149 0.07 -4.91 28.53
C GLY A 149 -0.23 -4.04 27.31
N GLU A 150 0.66 -3.99 26.33
CA GLU A 150 0.45 -3.19 25.13
C GLU A 150 0.40 -4.03 23.85
N VAL A 151 -0.57 -3.72 22.98
CA VAL A 151 -0.63 -4.25 21.62
C VAL A 151 -0.72 -3.11 20.60
N TRP A 152 0.32 -2.92 19.80
CA TRP A 152 0.27 -1.93 18.71
C TRP A 152 -0.62 -2.45 17.59
N VAL A 153 -1.71 -1.74 17.26
CA VAL A 153 -2.66 -2.18 16.23
C VAL A 153 -2.50 -1.44 14.91
N GLY A 154 -1.41 -0.69 14.73
CA GLY A 154 -1.12 0.05 13.51
C GLY A 154 -1.28 1.57 13.64
N ALA A 155 -1.00 2.28 12.54
CA ALA A 155 -1.06 3.73 12.52
C ALA A 155 -2.47 4.28 12.29
N SER A 156 -2.71 5.49 12.80
CA SER A 156 -3.96 6.21 12.60
C SER A 156 -4.28 6.41 11.12
N GLY A 157 -5.53 6.12 10.75
CA GLY A 157 -6.01 6.25 9.36
C GLY A 157 -5.86 4.98 8.51
N TRP A 158 -5.20 3.94 9.03
CA TRP A 158 -5.20 2.63 8.37
C TRP A 158 -6.51 1.89 8.60
N ALA A 159 -7.06 1.30 7.53
CA ALA A 159 -8.25 0.47 7.64
C ALA A 159 -7.99 -0.79 8.48
N SER A 160 -6.78 -1.36 8.41
CA SER A 160 -6.36 -2.49 9.25
C SER A 160 -6.38 -2.12 10.73
N THR A 161 -5.99 -0.90 11.10
CA THR A 161 -6.01 -0.47 12.51
C THR A 161 -7.40 -0.54 13.13
N ASN A 162 -8.44 -0.21 12.38
CA ASN A 162 -9.81 -0.38 12.85
C ASN A 162 -10.17 -1.85 13.03
N THR A 163 -9.78 -2.71 12.08
CA THR A 163 -9.97 -4.16 12.16
C THR A 163 -9.27 -4.77 13.37
N PHE A 164 -8.02 -4.39 13.63
CA PHE A 164 -7.27 -4.95 14.76
C PHE A 164 -7.73 -4.41 16.11
N LYS A 165 -8.31 -3.19 16.18
CA LYS A 165 -9.05 -2.75 17.38
C LYS A 165 -10.27 -3.63 17.67
N VAL A 166 -11.07 -3.94 16.65
CA VAL A 166 -12.24 -4.83 16.79
C VAL A 166 -11.80 -6.22 17.25
N ARG A 167 -10.70 -6.73 16.71
CA ARG A 167 -10.17 -8.04 17.08
C ARG A 167 -9.64 -8.07 18.50
N VAL A 168 -8.90 -7.05 18.95
CA VAL A 168 -8.45 -6.96 20.34
C VAL A 168 -9.63 -7.02 21.31
N ARG A 169 -10.77 -6.40 20.96
CA ARG A 169 -12.02 -6.55 21.71
C ARG A 169 -12.59 -7.96 21.61
N ASP A 170 -12.82 -8.47 20.41
CA ASP A 170 -13.58 -9.70 20.18
C ASP A 170 -12.83 -10.98 20.60
N TYR A 171 -11.50 -10.95 20.63
CA TYR A 171 -10.67 -12.00 21.23
C TYR A 171 -10.51 -11.86 22.75
N GLY A 172 -11.08 -10.82 23.36
CA GLY A 172 -11.01 -10.55 24.80
C GLY A 172 -9.66 -10.01 25.29
N ILE A 173 -8.77 -9.64 24.36
CA ILE A 173 -7.42 -9.14 24.65
C ILE A 173 -7.47 -7.80 25.39
N GLU A 174 -8.46 -6.95 25.11
CA GLU A 174 -8.62 -5.64 25.77
C GLU A 174 -8.78 -5.70 27.30
N THR A 175 -9.06 -6.88 27.85
CA THR A 175 -9.08 -7.10 29.31
C THR A 175 -7.67 -7.05 29.92
N PHE A 176 -6.64 -7.31 29.12
CA PHE A 176 -5.26 -7.52 29.56
C PHE A 176 -4.27 -6.59 28.86
N LEU A 177 -4.48 -6.30 27.57
CA LEU A 177 -3.62 -5.44 26.76
C LEU A 177 -4.41 -4.27 26.16
N THR A 178 -3.85 -3.06 26.25
CA THR A 178 -4.41 -1.86 25.64
C THR A 178 -4.02 -1.79 24.15
N PRO A 179 -4.98 -1.62 23.22
CA PRO A 179 -4.67 -1.38 21.82
C PRO A 179 -4.13 0.04 21.63
N THR A 180 -2.89 0.15 21.15
CA THR A 180 -2.22 1.43 20.90
C THR A 180 -2.19 1.77 19.41
N THR A 181 -2.28 3.07 19.09
CA THR A 181 -2.16 3.58 17.72
C THR A 181 -1.16 4.71 17.67
N GLU A 182 -0.14 4.55 16.84
CA GLU A 182 0.92 5.52 16.63
C GLU A 182 1.55 5.32 15.25
N ASP A 183 2.32 6.30 14.79
CA ASP A 183 3.08 6.18 13.54
C ASP A 183 4.00 4.95 13.57
N GLU A 184 4.08 4.24 12.45
CA GLU A 184 4.87 3.02 12.35
C GLU A 184 6.35 3.26 12.64
N THR A 185 6.93 4.38 12.19
CA THR A 185 8.33 4.72 12.46
C THR A 185 8.58 4.86 13.96
N VAL A 186 7.64 5.48 14.67
CA VAL A 186 7.70 5.66 16.13
C VAL A 186 7.59 4.30 16.83
N PHE A 187 6.64 3.46 16.41
CA PHE A 187 6.50 2.11 16.93
C PHE A 187 7.77 1.28 16.74
N TYR A 188 8.32 1.24 15.52
CA TYR A 188 9.49 0.43 15.21
C TYR A 188 10.76 0.90 15.92
N SER A 189 10.87 2.19 16.24
CA SER A 189 11.93 2.69 17.11
C SER A 189 11.84 2.09 18.52
N ARG A 190 10.63 1.94 19.07
CA ARG A 190 10.42 1.31 20.39
C ARG A 190 10.57 -0.20 20.34
N LEU A 191 10.07 -0.84 19.28
CA LEU A 191 10.23 -2.27 19.03
C LEU A 191 11.71 -2.65 19.03
N LYS A 192 12.56 -1.84 18.40
CA LYS A 192 14.01 -2.03 18.44
C LYS A 192 14.54 -2.14 19.86
N ASP A 193 14.22 -1.17 20.71
CA ASP A 193 14.69 -1.13 22.09
C ASP A 193 14.14 -2.30 22.92
N GLN A 194 12.88 -2.70 22.68
CA GLN A 194 12.25 -3.84 23.32
C GLN A 194 12.95 -5.15 22.95
N VAL A 195 13.22 -5.37 21.65
CA VAL A 195 13.93 -6.57 21.16
C VAL A 195 15.35 -6.63 21.68
N ASP A 196 16.10 -5.51 21.65
CA ASP A 196 17.47 -5.44 22.18
C ASP A 196 17.52 -5.77 23.69
N GLN A 197 16.46 -5.45 24.43
CA GLN A 197 16.31 -5.74 25.86
C GLN A 197 15.58 -7.05 26.17
N LYS A 198 15.20 -7.83 25.15
CA LYS A 198 14.36 -9.04 25.27
C LYS A 198 13.04 -8.83 26.05
N LYS A 199 12.40 -7.68 25.87
CA LYS A 199 11.08 -7.35 26.44
C LYS A 199 9.95 -7.82 25.52
N GLY A 200 8.74 -7.97 26.05
CA GLY A 200 7.55 -8.25 25.25
C GLY A 200 7.20 -7.13 24.29
N ALA A 201 6.79 -7.51 23.08
CA ALA A 201 6.13 -6.64 22.12
C ALA A 201 5.09 -7.48 21.36
N ALA A 202 3.81 -7.10 21.44
CA ALA A 202 2.74 -7.64 20.60
C ALA A 202 2.30 -6.54 19.63
N PHE A 203 2.24 -6.84 18.34
CA PHE A 203 2.02 -5.78 17.36
C PHE A 203 1.43 -6.26 16.04
N TYR A 204 0.66 -5.39 15.39
CA TYR A 204 0.15 -5.58 14.04
C TYR A 204 1.31 -5.77 13.06
N CYS A 205 1.19 -6.83 12.28
CA CYS A 205 2.24 -7.33 11.43
C CYS A 205 1.61 -7.76 10.11
N TYR A 206 2.27 -7.47 9.00
CA TYR A 206 1.77 -7.81 7.67
C TYR A 206 2.92 -8.21 6.76
N ALA A 207 2.59 -8.91 5.68
CA ALA A 207 3.51 -9.28 4.62
C ALA A 207 2.89 -8.88 3.27
N PRO A 208 3.67 -8.35 2.32
CA PRO A 208 5.10 -8.02 2.44
C PRO A 208 5.36 -6.84 3.38
N HIS A 209 6.44 -6.93 4.17
CA HIS A 209 6.91 -5.84 5.04
C HIS A 209 8.37 -6.07 5.48
N TYR A 210 9.13 -4.98 5.71
CA TYR A 210 10.54 -5.07 6.09
C TYR A 210 10.79 -5.71 7.46
N VAL A 211 9.76 -5.81 8.31
CA VAL A 211 9.89 -6.38 9.66
C VAL A 211 10.43 -7.81 9.66
N HIS A 212 10.01 -8.62 8.68
CA HIS A 212 10.41 -10.03 8.56
C HIS A 212 11.88 -10.20 8.18
N ALA A 213 12.51 -9.15 7.65
CA ALA A 213 13.94 -9.11 7.38
C ALA A 213 14.74 -8.47 8.53
N LEU A 214 14.08 -7.64 9.35
CA LEU A 214 14.70 -6.89 10.44
C LEU A 214 14.75 -7.69 11.75
N TYR A 215 13.68 -8.41 12.07
CA TYR A 215 13.51 -9.14 13.32
C TYR A 215 13.00 -10.54 13.06
N ASP A 216 13.42 -11.46 13.93
CA ASP A 216 12.87 -12.81 13.97
C ASP A 216 11.56 -12.79 14.76
N VAL A 217 10.45 -12.73 14.03
CA VAL A 217 9.10 -12.53 14.59
C VAL A 217 8.17 -13.62 14.09
N THR A 218 7.24 -14.03 14.96
CA THR A 218 6.21 -15.03 14.65
C THR A 218 4.87 -14.34 14.59
N ILE A 219 4.16 -14.51 13.48
CA ILE A 219 2.71 -14.22 13.43
C ILE A 219 2.01 -15.26 14.29
N LEU A 220 1.23 -14.81 15.27
CA LEU A 220 0.48 -15.67 16.17
C LEU A 220 -0.59 -16.48 15.42
N GLU A 221 -0.80 -17.71 15.86
CA GLU A 221 -1.83 -18.61 15.34
C GLU A 221 -3.23 -18.07 15.66
N GLU A 222 -4.10 -18.14 14.67
CA GLU A 222 -5.50 -17.73 14.74
C GLU A 222 -6.41 -18.83 14.19
N PRO A 223 -7.71 -18.82 14.52
CA PRO A 223 -8.68 -19.66 13.82
C PRO A 223 -8.61 -19.45 12.31
N GLU A 224 -8.82 -20.51 11.52
CA GLU A 224 -8.96 -20.37 10.07
C GLU A 224 -10.06 -19.38 9.71
N HIS A 225 -9.81 -18.56 8.68
CA HIS A 225 -10.72 -17.53 8.22
C HIS A 225 -12.12 -18.10 7.91
N ASP A 226 -13.13 -17.56 8.60
CA ASP A 226 -14.55 -17.86 8.38
C ASP A 226 -15.33 -16.58 8.07
N PRO A 227 -15.82 -16.40 6.83
CA PRO A 227 -16.63 -15.24 6.46
C PRO A 227 -17.88 -15.03 7.33
N ALA A 228 -18.41 -16.07 7.97
CA ALA A 228 -19.57 -15.94 8.86
C ALA A 228 -19.25 -15.23 10.18
N THR A 229 -17.98 -15.26 10.61
CA THR A 229 -17.48 -14.64 11.84
C THR A 229 -16.51 -13.49 11.57
N TYR A 230 -16.39 -13.07 10.30
CA TYR A 230 -15.61 -11.93 9.85
C TYR A 230 -16.55 -10.84 9.29
N LYS A 231 -17.07 -9.99 10.19
CA LYS A 231 -17.87 -8.83 9.82
C LYS A 231 -17.15 -7.56 10.24
N MET A 232 -16.49 -6.91 9.28
CA MET A 232 -15.87 -5.60 9.50
C MET A 232 -16.72 -4.49 8.86
N VAL A 233 -17.09 -3.48 9.64
CA VAL A 233 -17.65 -2.22 9.17
C VAL A 233 -16.58 -1.15 9.39
N GLN A 234 -16.25 -0.35 8.37
CA GLN A 234 -15.25 0.72 8.50
C GLN A 234 -15.92 2.06 8.86
N PRO A 235 -15.17 3.03 9.45
CA PRO A 235 -15.71 4.33 9.86
C PRO A 235 -16.34 5.16 8.74
N ASP A 236 -15.91 4.98 7.49
CA ASP A 236 -16.51 5.62 6.31
C ASP A 236 -17.90 5.05 5.97
N GLN A 237 -18.22 3.84 6.43
CA GLN A 237 -19.49 3.18 6.16
C GLN A 237 -20.55 3.47 7.23
N ASP A 238 -20.15 3.53 8.51
CA ASP A 238 -21.08 3.77 9.62
C ASP A 238 -20.39 4.44 10.81
N ALA A 239 -21.03 5.45 11.42
CA ALA A 239 -20.46 6.10 12.60
C ALA A 239 -20.37 5.15 13.82
N ASP A 240 -21.22 4.13 13.89
CA ASP A 240 -21.22 3.08 14.92
C ASP A 240 -20.47 1.82 14.45
N TRP A 241 -19.50 1.98 13.55
CA TRP A 241 -18.74 0.89 12.93
C TRP A 241 -18.17 -0.10 13.95
N PHE A 242 -17.64 0.39 15.07
CA PHE A 242 -16.97 -0.45 16.05
C PHE A 242 -17.94 -1.47 16.66
N ASN A 243 -19.09 -1.02 17.16
CA ASN A 243 -20.10 -1.90 17.77
C ASN A 243 -20.82 -2.79 16.74
N LYS A 244 -20.90 -2.34 15.47
CA LYS A 244 -21.52 -3.11 14.39
C LYS A 244 -20.59 -4.14 13.75
N SER A 245 -19.29 -4.05 14.04
CA SER A 245 -18.28 -5.01 13.62
C SER A 245 -18.19 -6.17 14.59
N HIS A 246 -17.84 -7.35 14.07
CA HIS A 246 -17.49 -8.53 14.84
C HIS A 246 -16.47 -9.38 14.05
N VAL A 247 -15.29 -9.64 14.63
CA VAL A 247 -14.23 -10.44 14.01
C VAL A 247 -13.64 -11.41 15.02
N SER A 248 -13.97 -12.70 14.89
CA SER A 248 -13.51 -13.77 15.80
C SER A 248 -12.82 -14.93 15.07
N THR A 249 -12.24 -14.62 13.91
CA THR A 249 -11.49 -15.54 13.04
C THR A 249 -10.24 -14.84 12.48
N GLY A 250 -9.32 -15.59 11.86
CA GLY A 250 -8.11 -15.07 11.22
C GLY A 250 -8.41 -14.17 10.01
N GLU A 251 -7.39 -13.41 9.59
CA GLU A 251 -7.51 -12.57 8.38
C GLU A 251 -7.74 -13.43 7.13
N PRO A 252 -8.54 -12.93 6.18
CA PRO A 252 -8.48 -13.47 4.83
C PRO A 252 -7.10 -13.17 4.23
N VAL A 253 -6.65 -14.02 3.30
CA VAL A 253 -5.57 -13.64 2.38
C VAL A 253 -6.01 -12.38 1.65
N LYS A 254 -5.13 -11.38 1.66
CA LYS A 254 -5.38 -10.08 1.03
C LYS A 254 -4.84 -10.09 -0.38
N THR A 255 -5.43 -9.26 -1.23
CA THR A 255 -4.90 -8.93 -2.54
C THR A 255 -4.50 -7.47 -2.53
N VAL A 256 -3.31 -7.17 -3.03
CA VAL A 256 -2.81 -5.79 -3.12
C VAL A 256 -2.59 -5.43 -4.59
N THR A 257 -3.15 -4.29 -5.01
CA THR A 257 -3.21 -3.87 -6.42
C THR A 257 -3.02 -2.36 -6.54
N VAL A 258 -2.66 -1.85 -7.73
CA VAL A 258 -2.63 -0.42 -8.01
C VAL A 258 -4.01 0.01 -8.49
N ALA A 259 -4.51 1.17 -8.03
CA ALA A 259 -5.69 1.80 -8.61
C ALA A 259 -5.33 3.11 -9.31
N HIS A 260 -6.06 3.45 -10.37
CA HIS A 260 -5.84 4.69 -11.10
C HIS A 260 -7.15 5.30 -11.61
N SER A 261 -7.17 6.63 -11.74
CA SER A 261 -8.29 7.37 -12.34
C SER A 261 -8.39 7.04 -13.83
N LYS A 262 -9.57 6.60 -14.30
CA LYS A 262 -9.80 6.36 -15.73
C LYS A 262 -9.74 7.64 -16.56
N SER A 263 -9.78 8.82 -15.94
CA SER A 263 -9.54 10.09 -16.64
C SER A 263 -8.15 10.14 -17.31
N LEU A 264 -7.18 9.36 -16.82
CA LEU A 264 -5.86 9.23 -17.44
C LEU A 264 -5.94 8.63 -18.85
N GLU A 265 -6.95 7.82 -19.19
CA GLU A 265 -7.10 7.30 -20.55
C GLU A 265 -7.21 8.41 -21.60
N GLN A 266 -7.63 9.62 -21.19
CA GLN A 266 -7.69 10.81 -22.03
C GLN A 266 -6.51 11.76 -21.78
N ARG A 267 -6.18 12.00 -20.50
CA ARG A 267 -5.18 13.03 -20.10
C ARG A 267 -3.73 12.53 -20.24
N ASN A 268 -3.49 11.25 -20.01
CA ASN A 268 -2.19 10.59 -20.15
C ASN A 268 -2.35 9.08 -20.49
N PRO A 269 -2.66 8.73 -21.76
CA PRO A 269 -3.00 7.36 -22.15
C PRO A 269 -1.84 6.37 -21.94
N ALA A 270 -0.59 6.83 -22.06
CA ALA A 270 0.59 6.01 -21.83
C ALA A 270 0.71 5.60 -20.36
N ALA A 271 0.52 6.57 -19.44
CA ALA A 271 0.47 6.27 -18.01
C ALA A 271 -0.71 5.37 -17.64
N ALA A 272 -1.90 5.60 -18.22
CA ALA A 272 -3.06 4.74 -18.01
C ALA A 272 -2.78 3.28 -18.39
N SER A 273 -2.19 3.05 -19.58
CA SER A 273 -1.83 1.69 -20.02
C SER A 273 -0.80 1.04 -19.10
N PHE A 274 0.24 1.79 -18.71
CA PHE A 274 1.25 1.31 -17.76
C PHE A 274 0.62 0.92 -16.41
N LEU A 275 -0.21 1.79 -15.84
CA LEU A 275 -0.85 1.58 -14.54
C LEU A 275 -1.86 0.43 -14.56
N SER A 276 -2.50 0.15 -15.69
CA SER A 276 -3.34 -1.04 -15.85
C SER A 276 -2.52 -2.34 -15.85
N ASN A 277 -1.33 -2.33 -16.43
CA ASN A 277 -0.51 -3.54 -16.62
C ASN A 277 0.51 -3.79 -15.50
N ILE A 278 0.71 -2.81 -14.60
CA ILE A 278 1.71 -2.91 -13.54
C ILE A 278 1.46 -4.12 -12.66
N ASN A 279 2.52 -4.89 -12.43
CA ASN A 279 2.47 -6.13 -11.65
C ASN A 279 3.75 -6.27 -10.83
N MET A 280 3.75 -5.65 -9.65
CA MET A 280 4.87 -5.70 -8.71
C MET A 280 4.85 -7.02 -7.93
N ASP A 281 6.02 -7.63 -7.78
CA ASP A 281 6.21 -8.79 -6.92
C ASP A 281 6.39 -8.38 -5.44
N ALA A 282 5.80 -9.15 -4.53
CA ALA A 282 5.82 -8.85 -3.09
C ALA A 282 7.24 -8.87 -2.50
N ASP A 283 8.09 -9.81 -2.92
CA ASP A 283 9.46 -9.94 -2.40
C ASP A 283 10.34 -8.81 -2.93
N GLN A 284 10.14 -8.41 -4.19
CA GLN A 284 10.83 -7.25 -4.76
C GLN A 284 10.46 -5.95 -4.04
N LEU A 285 9.17 -5.72 -3.77
CA LEU A 285 8.73 -4.55 -3.01
C LEU A 285 9.29 -4.58 -1.58
N SER A 286 9.25 -5.74 -0.92
CA SER A 286 9.82 -5.93 0.42
C SER A 286 11.32 -5.60 0.44
N GLY A 287 12.08 -6.07 -0.55
CA GLY A 287 13.51 -5.78 -0.71
C GLY A 287 13.80 -4.29 -0.86
N LEU A 288 13.01 -3.58 -1.67
CA LEU A 288 13.13 -2.12 -1.80
C LEU A 288 12.84 -1.41 -0.46
N THR A 289 11.79 -1.83 0.25
CA THR A 289 11.45 -1.23 1.55
C THR A 289 12.57 -1.44 2.56
N TYR A 290 13.26 -2.59 2.52
CA TYR A 290 14.39 -2.89 3.39
C TYR A 290 15.59 -1.96 3.10
N GLU A 291 15.96 -1.76 1.83
CA GLU A 291 17.05 -0.85 1.47
C GLU A 291 16.81 0.58 1.95
N VAL A 292 15.56 1.06 1.88
CA VAL A 292 15.23 2.43 2.29
C VAL A 292 15.06 2.53 3.80
N VAL A 293 14.17 1.73 4.38
CA VAL A 293 13.77 1.89 5.78
C VAL A 293 14.82 1.35 6.75
N VAL A 294 15.42 0.20 6.43
CA VAL A 294 16.37 -0.47 7.34
C VAL A 294 17.80 0.02 7.11
N LYS A 295 18.24 0.12 5.85
CA LYS A 295 19.60 0.59 5.55
C LYS A 295 19.71 2.12 5.46
N GLY A 296 18.58 2.84 5.46
CA GLY A 296 18.56 4.30 5.42
C GLY A 296 19.08 4.88 4.10
N ARG A 297 18.99 4.11 3.00
CA ARG A 297 19.40 4.59 1.67
C ARG A 297 18.37 5.57 1.13
N ASP A 298 18.82 6.44 0.24
CA ASP A 298 17.93 7.38 -0.47
C ASP A 298 16.92 6.61 -1.33
N THR A 299 15.64 6.97 -1.21
CA THR A 299 14.56 6.26 -1.90
C THR A 299 14.67 6.35 -3.41
N ASP A 300 14.98 7.53 -3.94
CA ASP A 300 15.01 7.77 -5.38
C ASP A 300 16.21 7.06 -6.02
N GLU A 301 17.36 7.04 -5.32
CA GLU A 301 18.52 6.23 -5.71
C GLU A 301 18.18 4.74 -5.80
N VAL A 302 17.62 4.17 -4.71
CA VAL A 302 17.28 2.74 -4.63
C VAL A 302 16.28 2.33 -5.72
N VAL A 303 15.24 3.15 -5.92
CA VAL A 303 14.23 2.90 -6.94
C VAL A 303 14.81 3.02 -8.35
N ALA A 304 15.66 4.02 -8.61
CA ALA A 304 16.31 4.18 -9.91
C ALA A 304 17.23 3.00 -10.25
N GLU A 305 18.02 2.53 -9.29
CA GLU A 305 18.86 1.33 -9.43
C GLU A 305 18.02 0.09 -9.73
N TRP A 306 16.92 -0.10 -9.01
CA TRP A 306 16.03 -1.23 -9.21
C TRP A 306 15.37 -1.20 -10.59
N VAL A 307 14.83 -0.05 -11.02
CA VAL A 307 14.22 0.10 -12.36
C VAL A 307 15.25 -0.17 -13.46
N ALA A 308 16.49 0.28 -13.29
CA ALA A 308 17.57 0.02 -14.24
C ALA A 308 17.97 -1.46 -14.29
N ALA A 309 17.96 -2.15 -13.13
CA ALA A 309 18.31 -3.56 -13.03
C ALA A 309 17.17 -4.51 -13.47
N ASN A 310 15.92 -4.05 -13.47
CA ASN A 310 14.72 -4.84 -13.74
C ASN A 310 14.01 -4.39 -15.04
N GLY A 311 14.79 -4.00 -16.05
CA GLY A 311 14.29 -3.51 -17.33
C GLY A 311 13.25 -4.43 -17.97
N ASP A 312 13.49 -5.74 -18.01
CA ASP A 312 12.56 -6.72 -18.60
C ASP A 312 11.19 -6.75 -17.90
N ILE A 313 11.16 -6.59 -16.58
CA ILE A 313 9.92 -6.54 -15.80
C ILE A 313 9.15 -5.26 -16.15
N VAL A 314 9.84 -4.12 -16.15
CA VAL A 314 9.26 -2.83 -16.48
C VAL A 314 8.78 -2.80 -17.94
N ASP A 315 9.52 -3.41 -18.86
CA ASP A 315 9.14 -3.53 -20.27
C ASP A 315 7.86 -4.36 -20.45
N GLY A 316 7.67 -5.38 -19.61
CA GLY A 316 6.43 -6.13 -19.52
C GLY A 316 5.23 -5.24 -19.17
N TRP A 317 5.37 -4.38 -18.15
CA TRP A 317 4.32 -3.43 -17.76
C TRP A 317 4.01 -2.41 -18.87
N LEU A 318 5.00 -2.07 -19.69
CA LEU A 318 4.86 -1.16 -20.83
C LEU A 318 4.35 -1.85 -22.10
N GLY A 319 4.10 -3.16 -22.08
CA GLY A 319 3.68 -3.93 -23.24
C GLY A 319 4.75 -4.03 -24.35
N LEU A 320 6.03 -3.87 -23.99
CA LEU A 320 7.16 -3.87 -24.92
C LEU A 320 7.81 -5.25 -25.10
N THR A 321 7.38 -6.26 -24.35
CA THR A 321 7.88 -7.63 -24.49
C THR A 321 7.48 -8.23 -25.83
N THR A 322 8.46 -8.58 -26.65
CA THR A 322 8.28 -9.43 -27.84
C THR A 322 7.95 -10.85 -27.42
N ASN A 323 6.87 -11.42 -27.98
CA ASN A 323 6.66 -12.87 -28.02
C ASN A 323 7.86 -13.62 -28.61
#